data_AF-A0A2S9WZ36-F1
#
_entry.id   AF-A0A2S9WZ36-F1
#
_cell.length_a   1.000
_cell.length_b   1.000
_cell.length_c   1.000
_cell.angle_alpha   90.00
_cell.angle_beta   90.00
_cell.angle_gamma   90.00
#
_symmetry.space_group_name_H-M   'P 1'
#
loop_
_entity.id
_entity.type
_entity.pdbx_description
1 polymer ?
#
loop_
_entity_poly.entity_id
_entity_poly.type
_entity_poly.pdbx_seq_one_letter_code
_entity_poly.pdbx_strand_id
1 'polypeptide(L)'
;MSLTNISCAVLNDLGRHTADAGRDERLQLAIEHEADLMLVDTDCCRALGESFVEQLLSDAPPSLMDQFYLGVGQQMLRRFYDRNPMGPELGELVRVGRAFVAASAAATLDKRVEDERKAA
;
A
#
# COMPACT_ATOMS: atom_id res chain seq x y z
N MET A 1 10.52 -0.31 26.31
CA MET A 1 11.44 -1.31 26.89
C MET A 1 12.80 -0.66 27.06
N SER A 2 13.40 -0.74 28.25
CA SER A 2 14.69 -0.11 28.54
C SER A 2 15.84 -0.84 27.83
N LEU A 3 16.77 -0.09 27.23
CA LEU A 3 18.01 -0.60 26.61
C LEU A 3 18.91 -1.37 27.60
N THR A 4 18.61 -1.33 28.89
CA THR A 4 19.38 -1.99 29.97
C THR A 4 19.36 -3.53 29.92
N ASN A 5 18.52 -4.16 29.09
CA ASN A 5 18.44 -5.63 28.98
C ASN A 5 19.08 -6.20 27.70
N ILE A 6 19.75 -5.38 26.89
CA ILE A 6 20.47 -5.88 25.71
C ILE A 6 21.83 -6.44 26.17
N SER A 7 22.10 -7.71 25.87
CA SER A 7 23.37 -8.34 26.28
C SER A 7 24.55 -7.60 25.65
N CYS A 8 25.65 -7.45 26.40
CA CYS A 8 26.86 -6.79 25.90
C CYS A 8 27.41 -7.46 24.63
N ALA A 9 27.13 -8.75 24.41
CA ALA A 9 27.50 -9.43 23.17
C ALA A 9 26.70 -8.90 21.97
N VAL A 10 25.40 -8.67 22.13
CA VAL A 10 24.55 -8.08 21.08
C VAL A 10 24.96 -6.64 20.80
N LEU A 11 25.29 -5.85 21.83
CA LEU A 11 25.78 -4.47 21.65
C LEU A 11 27.14 -4.44 20.94
N ASN A 12 28.04 -5.37 21.26
CA ASN A 12 29.34 -5.48 20.60
C ASN A 12 29.21 -5.92 19.15
N ASP A 13 28.32 -6.88 18.86
CA ASP A 13 28.07 -7.37 17.51
C ASP A 13 27.40 -6.30 16.64
N LEU A 14 26.41 -5.58 17.19
CA LEU A 14 25.80 -4.42 16.55
C LEU A 14 26.81 -3.29 16.32
N GLY A 15 27.72 -3.08 17.27
CA GLY A 15 28.83 -2.13 17.16
C GLY A 15 29.82 -2.49 16.05
N ARG A 16 30.12 -3.79 15.87
CA ARG A 16 30.98 -4.27 14.78
C ARG A 16 30.30 -4.17 13.43
N HIS A 17 29.04 -4.60 13.32
CA HIS A 17 28.26 -4.47 12.10
C HIS A 17 28.09 -3.02 11.66
N THR A 18 27.83 -2.11 12.60
CA THR A 18 27.76 -0.68 12.29
C THR A 18 29.11 -0.05 11.99
N ALA A 19 30.23 -0.58 12.52
CA ALA A 19 31.57 -0.12 12.18
C ALA A 19 32.04 -0.62 10.80
N ASP A 20 31.65 -1.84 10.41
CA ASP A 20 31.97 -2.45 9.13
C ASP A 20 31.06 -1.94 7.99
N ALA A 21 29.82 -1.54 8.29
CA ALA A 21 28.93 -0.92 7.32
C ALA A 21 29.48 0.45 6.86
N GLY A 22 29.54 0.63 5.54
CA GLY A 22 29.90 1.91 4.94
C GLY A 22 28.99 3.04 5.43
N ARG A 23 29.45 4.30 5.38
CA ARG A 23 28.62 5.46 5.72
C ARG A 23 27.30 5.47 4.92
N ASP A 24 27.37 5.12 3.64
CA ASP A 24 26.22 5.16 2.75
C ASP A 24 25.23 4.01 3.02
N GLU A 25 25.73 2.83 3.41
CA GLU A 25 24.89 1.70 3.83
C GLU A 25 24.13 2.00 5.13
N ARG A 26 24.80 2.62 6.11
CA ARG A 26 24.13 3.07 7.35
C ARG A 26 23.08 4.13 7.09
N LEU A 27 23.34 5.05 6.15
CA LEU A 27 22.37 6.07 5.76
C LEU A 27 21.14 5.42 5.10
N GLN A 28 21.33 4.46 4.20
CA GLN A 28 20.24 3.75 3.55
C GLN A 28 19.36 3.00 4.56
N LEU A 29 19.97 2.28 5.51
CA LEU A 29 19.23 1.59 6.57
C LEU A 29 18.44 2.55 7.47
N ALA A 30 18.98 3.74 7.75
CA ALA A 30 18.26 4.76 8.51
C ALA A 30 17.07 5.32 7.74
N ILE A 31 17.21 5.52 6.42
CA ILE A 31 16.11 5.96 5.54
C ILE A 31 15.00 4.91 5.49
N GLU A 32 15.36 3.63 5.32
CA GLU A 32 14.41 2.52 5.31
C GLU A 32 13.65 2.41 6.63
N HIS A 33 14.36 2.54 7.75
CA HIS A 33 13.73 2.52 9.07
C HIS A 33 12.76 3.69 9.28
N GLU A 34 13.15 4.90 8.89
CA GLU A 34 12.28 6.08 9.00
C GLU A 34 11.04 5.92 8.10
N ALA A 35 11.21 5.42 6.88
CA ALA A 35 10.10 5.14 5.98
C ALA A 35 9.11 4.14 6.60
N ASP A 36 9.59 3.07 7.22
CA ASP A 36 8.74 2.12 7.92
C ASP A 36 7.93 2.78 9.05
N LEU A 37 8.57 3.64 9.85
CA LEU A 37 7.88 4.37 10.92
C LEU A 37 6.79 5.29 10.37
N MET A 38 7.09 6.04 9.30
CA MET A 38 6.14 6.93 8.63
C MET A 38 4.95 6.18 8.03
N LEU A 39 5.16 4.95 7.52
CA LEU A 39 4.11 4.14 6.91
C LEU A 39 3.21 3.43 7.94
N VAL A 40 3.70 3.19 9.16
CA VAL A 40 2.90 2.62 10.25
C VAL A 40 2.04 3.68 10.94
N ASP A 41 2.52 4.93 11.03
CA ASP A 41 1.74 6.04 11.57
C ASP A 41 0.65 6.46 10.57
N THR A 42 -0.62 6.41 10.99
CA THR A 42 -1.76 6.64 10.09
C THR A 42 -1.84 8.07 9.57
N ASP A 43 -1.47 9.07 10.38
CA ASP A 43 -1.55 10.47 9.98
C ASP A 43 -0.38 10.84 9.06
N CYS A 44 0.83 10.33 9.36
CA CYS A 44 1.99 10.47 8.49
C CYS A 44 1.77 9.77 7.14
N CYS A 45 1.28 8.53 7.16
CA CYS A 45 0.95 7.78 5.96
C CYS A 45 -0.13 8.48 5.11
N ARG A 46 -1.14 9.11 5.74
CA ARG A 46 -2.14 9.90 5.03
C ARG A 46 -1.50 11.11 4.35
N ALA A 47 -0.72 11.91 5.08
CA ALA A 47 -0.06 13.09 4.55
C ALA A 47 0.91 12.76 3.40
N LEU A 48 1.67 11.65 3.54
CA LEU A 48 2.52 11.12 2.48
C LEU A 48 1.72 10.72 1.23
N GLY A 49 0.60 10.02 1.42
CA GLY A 49 -0.28 9.61 0.32
C GLY A 49 -0.86 10.80 -0.43
N GLU A 50 -1.30 11.83 0.28
CA GLU A 50 -1.80 13.09 -0.30
C GLU A 50 -0.71 13.79 -1.12
N SER A 51 0.47 14.01 -0.52
CA SER A 51 1.60 14.64 -1.19
C SER A 51 2.05 13.86 -2.44
N PHE A 52 2.04 12.52 -2.37
CA PHE A 52 2.39 11.68 -3.51
C PHE A 52 1.40 11.84 -4.68
N VAL A 53 0.09 11.82 -4.39
CA VAL A 53 -0.94 12.00 -5.42
C VAL A 53 -0.90 13.42 -5.98
N GLU A 54 -0.68 14.44 -5.16
CA GLU A 54 -0.49 15.82 -5.63
C GLU A 54 0.70 15.95 -6.57
N GLN A 55 1.84 15.32 -6.24
CA GLN A 55 3.02 15.30 -7.10
C GLN A 55 2.74 14.60 -8.43
N LEU A 56 2.00 13.48 -8.38
CA LEU A 56 1.58 12.78 -9.60
C LEU A 56 0.68 13.65 -10.49
N LEU A 57 -0.25 14.40 -9.89
CA LEU A 57 -1.14 15.26 -10.66
C LEU A 57 -0.45 16.51 -11.21
N SER A 58 0.62 16.98 -10.55
CA SER A 58 1.29 18.23 -10.91
C SER A 58 2.35 18.06 -11.99
N ASP A 59 3.22 17.05 -11.86
CA ASP A 59 4.44 16.94 -12.65
C ASP A 59 4.63 15.58 -13.34
N ALA A 60 3.69 14.63 -13.20
CA ALA A 60 3.86 13.33 -13.82
C ALA A 60 3.54 13.34 -15.33
N PRO A 61 4.19 12.44 -16.09
CA PRO A 61 3.73 12.10 -17.43
C PRO A 61 2.26 11.64 -17.39
N PRO A 62 1.42 12.03 -18.37
CA PRO A 62 0.01 11.61 -18.41
C PRO A 62 -0.20 10.10 -18.34
N SER A 63 0.72 9.33 -18.94
CA SER A 63 0.72 7.86 -18.92
C SER A 63 1.01 7.26 -17.55
N LEU A 64 1.57 8.02 -16.61
CA LEU A 64 1.84 7.54 -15.26
C LEU A 64 0.54 7.49 -14.44
N MET A 65 -0.40 8.40 -14.69
CA MET A 65 -1.69 8.34 -14.01
C MET A 65 -2.54 7.16 -14.45
N ASP A 66 -2.51 6.82 -15.75
CA ASP A 66 -3.17 5.60 -16.24
C ASP A 66 -2.60 4.34 -15.56
N GLN A 67 -1.28 4.29 -15.40
CA GLN A 67 -0.60 3.20 -14.69
C GLN A 67 -0.92 3.18 -13.21
N PHE A 68 -1.02 4.34 -12.56
CA PHE A 68 -1.42 4.43 -11.16
C PHE A 68 -2.84 3.90 -10.95
N TYR A 69 -3.80 4.33 -11.79
CA TYR A 69 -5.17 3.83 -11.72
C TYR A 69 -5.25 2.34 -12.00
N LEU A 70 -4.50 1.84 -12.97
CA LEU A 70 -4.44 0.40 -13.25
C LEU A 70 -3.83 -0.35 -12.06
N GLY A 71 -2.66 0.06 -11.58
CA GLY A 71 -1.95 -0.60 -10.50
C GLY A 71 -2.72 -0.56 -9.18
N VAL A 72 -2.96 0.63 -8.65
CA VAL A 72 -3.63 0.81 -7.35
C VAL A 72 -5.08 0.38 -7.43
N GLY A 73 -5.80 0.80 -8.47
CA GLY A 73 -7.22 0.46 -8.64
C GLY A 73 -7.44 -1.04 -8.78
N GLN A 74 -6.70 -1.72 -9.66
CA GLN A 74 -6.86 -3.17 -9.85
C GLN A 74 -6.48 -3.96 -8.58
N GLN A 75 -5.36 -3.62 -7.94
CA GLN A 75 -4.92 -4.32 -6.73
C GLN A 75 -5.90 -4.09 -5.57
N MET A 76 -6.40 -2.87 -5.41
CA MET A 76 -7.37 -2.54 -4.36
C MET A 76 -8.71 -3.25 -4.58
N LEU A 77 -9.27 -3.17 -5.79
CA LEU A 77 -10.52 -3.86 -6.13
C LEU A 77 -10.39 -5.39 -6.00
N ARG A 78 -9.23 -5.94 -6.38
CA ARG A 78 -8.95 -7.37 -6.20
C ARG A 78 -8.93 -7.75 -4.72
N ARG A 79 -8.27 -6.96 -3.87
CA ARG A 79 -8.25 -7.18 -2.42
C ARG A 79 -9.64 -7.10 -1.79
N PHE A 80 -10.49 -6.19 -2.25
CA PHE A 80 -11.88 -6.12 -1.79
C PHE A 80 -12.64 -7.40 -2.15
N TYR A 81 -12.51 -7.86 -3.39
CA TYR A 81 -13.14 -9.10 -3.87
C TYR A 81 -12.66 -10.33 -3.09
N ASP A 82 -11.34 -10.49 -2.92
CA ASP A 82 -10.72 -11.62 -2.20
C ASP A 82 -11.00 -11.62 -0.69
N ARG A 83 -11.69 -10.59 -0.18
CA ARG A 83 -12.01 -10.39 1.24
C ARG A 83 -10.78 -10.34 2.15
N ASN A 84 -9.66 -9.85 1.63
CA ASN A 84 -8.43 -9.69 2.41
C ASN A 84 -8.68 -8.74 3.60
N PRO A 85 -8.09 -9.03 4.78
CA PRO A 85 -8.14 -8.13 5.92
C PRO A 85 -7.29 -6.88 5.63
N MET A 86 -7.87 -5.69 5.82
CA MET A 86 -7.22 -4.39 5.52
C MET A 86 -7.19 -3.44 6.73
N GLY A 87 -7.29 -3.99 7.94
CA GLY A 87 -7.36 -3.21 9.18
C GLY A 87 -8.75 -2.61 9.45
N PRO A 88 -9.07 -2.29 10.71
CA PRO A 88 -10.35 -1.68 11.09
C PRO A 88 -10.50 -0.24 10.55
N GLU A 89 -9.41 0.48 10.33
CA GLU A 89 -9.40 1.88 9.86
C GLU A 89 -9.99 2.00 8.45
N LEU A 90 -9.88 0.94 7.63
CA LEU A 90 -10.41 0.88 6.27
C LEU A 90 -11.76 0.18 6.18
N GLY A 91 -12.42 -0.13 7.30
CA GLY A 91 -13.64 -0.96 7.35
C GLY A 91 -14.76 -0.45 6.43
N GLU A 92 -15.06 0.84 6.47
CA GLU A 92 -16.08 1.46 5.59
C GLU A 92 -15.68 1.42 4.12
N LEU A 93 -14.42 1.75 3.79
CA LEU A 93 -13.90 1.69 2.43
C LEU A 93 -14.00 0.27 1.85
N VAL A 94 -13.62 -0.74 2.64
CA VAL A 94 -13.72 -2.15 2.27
C VAL A 94 -15.16 -2.58 2.04
N ARG A 95 -16.09 -2.16 2.91
CA ARG A 95 -17.53 -2.45 2.79
C ARG A 95 -18.09 -1.89 1.47
N VAL A 96 -17.82 -0.61 1.19
CA VAL A 96 -18.27 0.05 -0.05
C VAL A 96 -17.62 -0.58 -1.28
N GLY A 97 -16.31 -0.81 -1.25
CA GLY A 97 -15.58 -1.42 -2.35
C GLY A 97 -16.07 -2.82 -2.71
N ARG A 98 -16.42 -3.64 -1.71
CA ARG A 98 -17.03 -4.97 -1.93
C ARG A 98 -18.40 -4.88 -2.59
N ALA A 99 -19.25 -3.98 -2.09
CA ALA A 99 -20.58 -3.77 -2.66
C ALA A 99 -20.48 -3.31 -4.12
N PHE A 100 -19.54 -2.41 -4.41
CA PHE A 100 -19.26 -1.94 -5.76
C PHE A 100 -18.84 -3.08 -6.69
N VAL A 101 -17.84 -3.87 -6.33
CA VAL A 101 -17.37 -4.99 -7.17
C VAL A 101 -18.49 -5.99 -7.46
N ALA A 102 -19.30 -6.33 -6.44
CA ALA A 102 -20.43 -7.24 -6.61
C ALA A 102 -21.48 -6.68 -7.58
N ALA A 103 -21.85 -5.40 -7.43
CA ALA A 103 -22.81 -4.74 -8.31
C ALA A 103 -22.30 -4.65 -9.77
N SER A 104 -21.03 -4.30 -9.96
CA SER A 104 -20.41 -4.24 -11.30
C SER A 104 -20.36 -5.62 -11.97
N ALA A 105 -20.05 -6.67 -11.21
CA ALA A 105 -20.04 -8.04 -11.73
C ALA A 105 -21.46 -8.50 -12.12
N ALA A 106 -22.46 -8.21 -11.28
CA ALA A 106 -23.86 -8.54 -11.56
C ALA A 106 -24.36 -7.83 -12.83
N ALA A 107 -24.15 -6.51 -12.95
CA ALA A 107 -24.55 -5.76 -14.14
C ALA A 107 -23.88 -6.27 -15.42
N THR A 108 -22.61 -6.69 -15.34
CA THR A 108 -21.89 -7.27 -16.48
C THR A 108 -22.46 -8.63 -16.88
N LEU A 109 -22.80 -9.46 -15.90
CA LEU A 109 -23.42 -10.77 -16.14
C LEU A 109 -24.81 -10.61 -16.76
N ASP A 110 -25.65 -9.73 -16.22
CA ASP A 110 -27.00 -9.47 -16.73
C ASP A 110 -26.96 -9.06 -18.20
N LYS A 111 -26.04 -8.16 -18.56
CA LYS A 111 -25.84 -7.74 -19.95
C LYS A 111 -25.45 -8.91 -20.86
N ARG A 112 -24.51 -9.77 -20.41
CA ARG A 112 -24.09 -10.96 -21.20
C ARG A 112 -25.23 -11.94 -21.40
N VAL A 113 -26.03 -12.20 -20.36
CA VAL A 113 -27.20 -13.08 -20.44
C VAL A 113 -28.24 -12.49 -21.39
N GLU A 114 -28.44 -11.16 -21.39
CA GLU A 114 -29.34 -10.50 -22.35
C GLU A 114 -28.84 -10.62 -23.79
N ASP A 115 -27.53 -10.41 -24.02
CA ASP A 115 -26.91 -10.53 -25.33
C ASP A 115 -27.01 -11.96 -25.88
N GLU A 116 -26.79 -12.99 -25.03
CA GLU A 116 -26.95 -14.40 -25.39
C GLU A 116 -28.41 -14.75 -25.76
N ARG A 117 -29.39 -14.21 -25.02
CA ARG A 117 -30.82 -14.42 -25.32
C ARG A 117 -31.26 -13.77 -26.63
N LYS A 118 -30.66 -12.65 -27.02
CA LYS A 118 -30.96 -11.97 -28.30
C LYS A 118 -30.33 -12.67 -29.50
N ALA A 119 -29.27 -13.46 -29.27
CA ALA A 119 -28.54 -14.17 -30.32
C ALA A 119 -29.07 -15.59 -30.60
N ALA A 120 -29.92 -16.13 -29.71
CA ALA A 120 -30.57 -17.45 -29.84
C ALA A 120 -31.97 -17.33 -30.47
#